data_AF-A0A1Q5TG68-F1
#
_entry.id   AF-A0A1Q5TG68-F1
#
_cell.length_a   1.000
_cell.length_b   1.000
_cell.length_c   1.000
_cell.angle_alpha   90.00
_cell.angle_beta   90.00
_cell.angle_gamma   90.00
#
_symmetry.space_group_name_H-M   'P 1'
#
loop_
_entity.id
_entity.type
_entity.pdbx_description
1 polymer ?
#
loop_
_entity_poly.entity_id
_entity_poly.type
_entity_poly.pdbx_seq_one_letter_code
_entity_poly.pdbx_strand_id
1 'polypeptide(L)'
;MATYNPFARRETHNAHALNLYRVFVPLTWAVVVIVGIYYSLHSPDDTKGGKKLWKQGNKHNTPFSQNTTVTGIYWILLLLSQLSYVWHLFSKETALVAAAANVATHFILNNLFVFAWILLWTRNHFWGSEIILIAHFINQAITYWRHQGLPAFVHLSAVAGPYAWTLTAIFWNGAVAVNSHNLPGRIVANIFIWVILLVGVFDIVVRQDYILGYCLSFLTLSLALRQVAIKIIALQWIFAFVIFAVFLVTSLYISSTKYYGRDSLFRSVAHPESTDRERQPLLNEEA
;
A
#
# COMPACT_ATOMS: atom_id res chain seq x y z
N MET A 1 -26.17 -24.68 3.19
CA MET A 1 -25.14 -24.15 4.10
C MET A 1 -24.45 -22.97 3.42
N ALA A 2 -24.43 -21.79 4.03
CA ALA A 2 -23.71 -20.66 3.46
C ALA A 2 -22.19 -20.89 3.55
N THR A 3 -21.50 -20.86 2.41
CA THR A 3 -20.04 -21.05 2.33
C THR A 3 -19.31 -19.95 3.10
N TYR A 4 -18.45 -20.32 4.07
CA TYR A 4 -17.68 -19.38 4.86
C TYR A 4 -16.61 -18.68 3.99
N ASN A 5 -16.77 -17.38 3.74
CA ASN A 5 -15.77 -16.57 3.04
C ASN A 5 -14.89 -15.80 4.05
N PRO A 6 -13.58 -16.08 4.15
CA PRO A 6 -12.65 -15.39 5.05
C PRO A 6 -12.21 -13.99 4.57
N PHE A 7 -12.63 -13.57 3.37
CA PHE A 7 -12.34 -12.25 2.77
C PHE A 7 -13.56 -11.31 2.76
N ALA A 8 -14.64 -11.68 3.43
CA ALA A 8 -15.83 -10.85 3.56
C ALA A 8 -15.70 -9.90 4.76
N ARG A 9 -16.18 -8.66 4.62
CA ARG A 9 -16.34 -7.73 5.73
C ARG A 9 -17.43 -8.24 6.67
N ARG A 10 -17.18 -8.16 7.97
CA ARG A 10 -18.05 -8.63 9.05
C ARG A 10 -18.09 -7.63 10.20
N GLU A 11 -19.23 -7.57 10.85
CA GLU A 11 -19.40 -6.79 12.08
C GLU A 11 -18.85 -7.54 13.29
N THR A 12 -19.01 -8.86 13.31
CA THR A 12 -18.56 -9.74 14.40
C THR A 12 -17.69 -10.87 13.87
N HIS A 13 -16.68 -11.25 14.66
CA HIS A 13 -15.77 -12.34 14.36
C HIS A 13 -15.84 -13.37 15.50
N ASN A 14 -15.86 -14.66 15.14
CA ASN A 14 -15.80 -15.74 16.11
C ASN A 14 -14.45 -15.73 16.86
N ALA A 15 -14.45 -16.08 18.15
CA ALA A 15 -13.26 -16.18 18.99
C ALA A 15 -12.15 -17.05 18.35
N HIS A 16 -12.51 -18.16 17.70
CA HIS A 16 -11.55 -19.00 16.98
C HIS A 16 -10.85 -18.24 15.85
N ALA A 17 -11.60 -17.47 15.04
CA ALA A 17 -11.02 -16.68 13.95
C ALA A 17 -10.10 -15.57 14.49
N LEU A 18 -10.50 -14.89 15.56
CA LEU A 18 -9.67 -13.87 16.22
C LEU A 18 -8.37 -14.46 16.77
N ASN A 19 -8.43 -15.64 17.39
CA ASN A 19 -7.23 -16.32 17.89
C ASN A 19 -6.28 -16.72 16.75
N LEU A 20 -6.81 -17.22 15.63
CA LEU A 20 -6.00 -17.48 14.44
C LEU A 20 -5.34 -16.20 13.94
N TYR A 21 -6.07 -15.09 13.82
CA TYR A 21 -5.50 -13.82 13.38
C TYR A 21 -4.41 -13.31 14.33
N ARG A 22 -4.61 -13.39 15.64
CA ARG A 22 -3.61 -13.02 16.65
C ARG A 22 -2.31 -13.83 16.57
N VAL A 23 -2.33 -15.01 15.94
CA VAL A 23 -1.13 -15.82 15.71
C VAL A 23 -0.55 -15.59 14.32
N PHE A 24 -1.36 -15.72 13.27
CA PHE A 24 -0.88 -15.70 11.89
C PHE A 24 -0.50 -14.31 11.40
N VAL A 25 -1.15 -13.24 11.87
CA VAL A 25 -0.79 -11.86 11.51
C VAL A 25 0.62 -11.51 11.98
N PRO A 26 0.99 -11.63 13.27
CA PRO A 26 2.36 -11.34 13.70
C PRO A 26 3.37 -12.32 13.13
N LEU A 27 3.03 -13.61 12.98
CA LEU A 27 3.93 -14.60 12.40
C LEU A 27 4.29 -14.26 10.95
N THR A 28 3.30 -14.01 10.09
CA THR A 28 3.58 -13.68 8.68
C THR A 28 4.25 -12.32 8.54
N TRP A 29 3.95 -11.35 9.40
CA TRP A 29 4.69 -10.09 9.45
C TRP A 29 6.16 -10.31 9.81
N ALA A 30 6.45 -11.13 10.83
CA ALA A 30 7.80 -11.46 11.24
C ALA A 30 8.59 -12.16 10.12
N VAL A 31 7.94 -13.07 9.37
CA VAL A 31 8.54 -13.69 8.18
C VAL A 31 9.00 -12.63 7.18
N VAL A 32 8.17 -11.64 6.85
CA VAL A 32 8.53 -10.57 5.91
C VAL A 32 9.70 -9.74 6.44
N VAL A 33 9.70 -9.38 7.73
CA VAL A 33 10.78 -8.61 8.35
C VAL A 33 12.09 -9.38 8.31
N ILE A 34 12.10 -10.64 8.78
CA ILE A 34 13.30 -11.48 8.84
C ILE A 34 13.87 -11.69 7.44
N VAL A 35 13.01 -12.06 6.48
CA VAL A 35 13.42 -12.34 5.10
C VAL A 35 13.88 -11.08 4.38
N GLY A 36 13.19 -9.96 4.61
CA GLY A 36 13.57 -8.64 4.08
C GLY A 36 14.93 -8.19 4.59
N ILE A 37 15.22 -8.32 5.88
CA ILE A 37 16.54 -8.04 6.47
C ILE A 37 17.59 -9.00 5.92
N TYR A 38 17.32 -10.31 5.95
CA TYR A 38 18.25 -11.34 5.50
C TYR A 38 18.70 -11.10 4.06
N TYR A 39 17.77 -10.94 3.12
CA TYR A 39 18.10 -10.72 1.70
C TYR A 39 18.53 -9.28 1.39
N SER A 40 18.34 -8.32 2.29
CA SER A 40 19.01 -7.01 2.18
C SER A 40 20.52 -7.13 2.38
N LEU A 41 20.95 -8.06 3.25
CA LEU A 41 22.34 -8.23 3.66
C LEU A 41 23.06 -9.38 2.92
N HIS A 42 22.33 -10.43 2.56
CA HIS A 42 22.86 -11.67 1.99
C HIS A 42 22.27 -11.95 0.60
N SER A 43 23.03 -12.63 -0.24
CA SER A 43 22.52 -13.15 -1.52
C SER A 43 22.09 -14.60 -1.31
N PRO A 44 21.13 -15.14 -2.10
CA PRO A 44 20.80 -16.55 -2.03
C PRO A 44 22.00 -17.40 -2.46
N ASP A 45 22.37 -18.37 -1.63
CA ASP A 45 23.48 -19.29 -1.90
C ASP A 45 23.06 -20.45 -2.83
N ASP A 46 21.76 -20.70 -2.94
CA ASP A 46 21.16 -21.81 -3.70
C ASP A 46 21.06 -21.54 -5.21
N THR A 47 21.31 -20.32 -5.68
CA THR A 47 21.18 -19.97 -7.11
C THR A 47 22.42 -19.24 -7.63
N LYS A 48 23.03 -19.77 -8.70
CA LYS A 48 24.13 -19.10 -9.40
C LYS A 48 23.67 -17.74 -9.93
N GLY A 49 24.32 -16.67 -9.48
CA GLY A 49 24.01 -15.31 -9.91
C GLY A 49 22.88 -14.62 -9.14
N GLY A 50 22.36 -15.25 -8.07
CA GLY A 50 21.50 -14.59 -7.10
C GLY A 50 22.14 -13.33 -6.50
N LYS A 51 21.32 -12.36 -6.14
CA LYS A 51 21.79 -11.09 -5.56
C LYS A 51 20.94 -10.69 -4.37
N LYS A 52 21.53 -9.88 -3.49
CA LYS A 52 20.83 -9.13 -2.44
C LYS A 52 19.66 -8.35 -3.04
N LEU A 53 18.59 -8.19 -2.28
CA LEU A 53 17.35 -7.51 -2.65
C LEU A 53 17.59 -6.16 -3.36
N TRP A 54 18.35 -5.27 -2.73
CA TRP A 54 18.63 -3.93 -3.26
C TRP A 54 19.69 -3.94 -4.36
N LYS A 55 20.63 -4.91 -4.33
CA LYS A 55 21.64 -5.05 -5.37
C LYS A 55 21.02 -5.47 -6.70
N GLN A 56 19.98 -6.29 -6.64
CA GLN A 56 19.20 -6.71 -7.80
C GLN A 56 18.53 -5.51 -8.48
N GLY A 57 17.86 -4.66 -7.70
CA GLY A 57 17.25 -3.43 -8.21
C GLY A 57 18.24 -2.44 -8.83
N ASN A 58 19.44 -2.33 -8.24
CA ASN A 58 20.50 -1.46 -8.77
C ASN A 58 21.17 -2.00 -10.04
N LYS A 59 21.19 -3.33 -10.22
CA LYS A 59 21.76 -3.98 -11.40
C LYS A 59 20.85 -3.84 -12.62
N HIS A 60 19.54 -3.95 -12.43
CA HIS A 60 18.55 -3.91 -13.51
C HIS A 60 17.90 -2.51 -13.59
N ASN A 61 18.60 -1.59 -14.24
CA ASN A 61 18.16 -0.19 -14.39
C ASN A 61 17.15 -0.02 -15.52
N THR A 62 15.88 0.14 -15.18
CA THR A 62 14.76 0.36 -16.09
C THR A 62 14.16 1.75 -15.87
N PRO A 63 13.28 2.21 -16.78
CA PRO A 63 12.51 3.44 -16.59
C PRO A 63 11.65 3.47 -15.32
N PHE A 64 11.36 2.32 -14.72
CA PHE A 64 10.61 2.20 -13.47
C PHE A 64 11.49 1.86 -12.26
N SER A 65 12.83 1.89 -12.43
CA SER A 65 13.75 1.68 -11.31
C SER A 65 13.54 2.72 -10.22
N GLN A 66 13.50 2.23 -9.00
CA GLN A 66 13.31 2.98 -7.77
C GLN A 66 14.65 3.30 -7.10
N ASN A 67 14.71 4.38 -6.33
CA ASN A 67 15.87 4.66 -5.49
C ASN A 67 15.85 3.69 -4.31
N THR A 68 16.87 2.84 -4.19
CA THR A 68 16.87 1.79 -3.17
C THR A 68 16.88 2.32 -1.74
N THR A 69 17.50 3.47 -1.50
CA THR A 69 17.53 4.09 -0.16
C THR A 69 16.15 4.62 0.20
N VAL A 70 15.53 5.41 -0.68
CA VAL A 70 14.20 5.98 -0.44
C VAL A 70 13.14 4.88 -0.33
N THR A 71 13.19 3.88 -1.22
CA THR A 71 12.31 2.70 -1.16
C THR A 71 12.52 1.89 0.12
N GLY A 72 13.77 1.76 0.58
CA GLY A 72 14.09 1.12 1.86
C GLY A 72 13.47 1.87 3.03
N ILE A 73 13.57 3.21 3.06
CA ILE A 73 12.94 4.05 4.09
C ILE A 73 11.42 3.86 4.08
N TYR A 74 10.79 3.88 2.89
CA TYR A 74 9.36 3.62 2.75
C TYR A 74 8.96 2.29 3.40
N TRP A 75 9.70 1.22 3.11
CA TRP A 75 9.44 -0.10 3.69
C TRP A 75 9.65 -0.14 5.21
N ILE A 76 10.68 0.52 5.73
CA ILE A 76 10.90 0.62 7.18
C ILE A 76 9.70 1.32 7.84
N LEU A 77 9.27 2.46 7.31
CA LEU A 77 8.11 3.20 7.83
C LEU A 77 6.83 2.36 7.76
N LEU A 78 6.61 1.64 6.66
CA LEU A 78 5.46 0.75 6.49
C LEU A 78 5.49 -0.43 7.48
N LEU A 79 6.64 -1.07 7.67
CA LEU A 79 6.78 -2.19 8.61
C LEU A 79 6.59 -1.73 10.06
N LEU A 80 7.08 -0.53 10.41
CA LEU A 80 6.83 0.09 11.72
C LEU A 80 5.36 0.46 11.90
N SER A 81 4.71 1.02 10.89
CA SER A 81 3.26 1.30 10.97
C SER A 81 2.47 0.00 11.16
N GLN A 82 2.89 -1.10 10.53
CA GLN A 82 2.27 -2.40 10.69
C GLN A 82 2.35 -2.98 12.10
N LEU A 83 3.35 -2.63 12.92
CA LEU A 83 3.35 -2.98 14.34
C LEU A 83 2.14 -2.38 15.06
N SER A 84 1.79 -1.14 14.73
CA SER A 84 0.58 -0.52 15.28
C SER A 84 -0.65 -1.33 14.89
N TYR A 85 -0.79 -1.71 13.61
CA TYR A 85 -1.88 -2.58 13.15
C TYR A 85 -1.95 -3.93 13.90
N VAL A 86 -0.80 -4.60 14.07
CA VAL A 86 -0.73 -5.88 14.82
C VAL A 86 -1.22 -5.68 16.25
N TRP A 87 -0.84 -4.57 16.91
CA TRP A 87 -1.28 -4.24 18.26
C TRP A 87 -2.81 -4.08 18.36
N HIS A 88 -3.47 -3.50 17.34
CA HIS A 88 -4.92 -3.30 17.34
C HIS A 88 -5.71 -4.62 17.43
N LEU A 89 -5.16 -5.76 17.00
CA LEU A 89 -5.78 -7.08 17.18
C LEU A 89 -5.85 -7.55 18.65
N PHE A 90 -5.03 -6.95 19.51
CA PHE A 90 -4.95 -7.22 20.94
C PHE A 90 -5.56 -6.09 21.79
N SER A 91 -6.13 -5.06 21.15
CA SER A 91 -6.80 -3.97 21.85
C SER A 91 -8.01 -4.46 22.66
N LYS A 92 -8.33 -3.74 23.74
CA LYS A 92 -9.56 -3.94 24.50
C LYS A 92 -10.78 -3.36 23.79
N GLU A 93 -10.57 -2.45 22.84
CA GLU A 93 -11.64 -1.79 22.09
C GLU A 93 -12.14 -2.67 20.93
N THR A 94 -13.42 -3.04 21.00
CA THR A 94 -14.04 -3.98 20.05
C THR A 94 -14.09 -3.42 18.62
N ALA A 95 -14.28 -2.11 18.46
CA ALA A 95 -14.29 -1.45 17.15
C ALA A 95 -12.93 -1.57 16.43
N LEU A 96 -11.83 -1.35 17.16
CA LEU A 96 -10.47 -1.47 16.63
C LEU A 96 -10.13 -2.92 16.28
N VAL A 97 -10.51 -3.87 17.14
CA VAL A 97 -10.31 -5.30 16.88
C VAL A 97 -11.10 -5.75 15.66
N ALA A 98 -12.36 -5.31 15.52
CA ALA A 98 -13.20 -5.65 14.36
C ALA A 98 -12.65 -5.06 13.05
N ALA A 99 -12.19 -3.80 13.08
CA ALA A 99 -11.55 -3.17 11.93
C ALA A 99 -10.27 -3.93 11.51
N ALA A 100 -9.44 -4.32 12.48
CA ALA A 100 -8.21 -5.04 12.21
C ALA A 100 -8.45 -6.49 11.73
N ALA A 101 -9.44 -7.18 12.32
CA ALA A 101 -9.83 -8.54 11.95
C ALA A 101 -10.40 -8.61 10.53
N ASN A 102 -11.16 -7.60 10.11
CA ASN A 102 -11.74 -7.51 8.77
C ASN A 102 -10.70 -7.56 7.65
N VAL A 103 -9.50 -7.04 7.89
CA VAL A 103 -8.40 -7.04 6.90
C VAL A 103 -7.34 -8.10 7.18
N ALA A 104 -7.47 -8.89 8.26
CA ALA A 104 -6.44 -9.82 8.70
C ALA A 104 -6.11 -10.91 7.67
N THR A 105 -7.11 -11.53 7.04
CA THR A 105 -6.87 -12.54 5.99
C THR A 105 -6.11 -11.92 4.82
N HIS A 106 -6.50 -10.72 4.39
CA HIS A 106 -5.83 -9.99 3.31
C HIS A 106 -4.39 -9.60 3.67
N PHE A 107 -4.15 -9.23 4.93
CA PHE A 107 -2.84 -8.89 5.46
C PHE A 107 -1.90 -10.10 5.55
N ILE A 108 -2.41 -11.25 5.99
CA ILE A 108 -1.68 -12.52 5.98
C ILE A 108 -1.25 -12.84 4.54
N LEU A 109 -2.20 -12.79 3.60
CA LEU A 109 -1.92 -13.09 2.20
C LEU A 109 -0.95 -12.07 1.57
N ASN A 110 -1.07 -10.79 1.92
CA ASN A 110 -0.11 -9.75 1.56
C ASN A 110 1.32 -10.14 1.95
N ASN A 111 1.52 -10.56 3.20
CA ASN A 111 2.85 -10.90 3.71
C ASN A 111 3.42 -12.12 3.00
N LEU A 112 2.59 -13.12 2.72
CA LEU A 112 3.00 -14.31 1.95
C LEU A 112 3.38 -13.95 0.51
N PHE A 113 2.67 -13.02 -0.13
CA PHE A 113 3.04 -12.54 -1.46
C PHE A 113 4.34 -11.73 -1.45
N VAL A 114 4.55 -10.84 -0.47
CA VAL A 114 5.83 -10.11 -0.32
C VAL A 114 6.97 -11.11 -0.11
N PHE A 115 6.78 -12.10 0.74
CA PHE A 115 7.74 -13.16 0.99
C PHE A 115 8.10 -13.92 -0.30
N ALA A 116 7.09 -14.42 -1.03
CA ALA A 116 7.28 -15.12 -2.30
C ALA A 116 7.98 -14.24 -3.34
N TRP A 117 7.59 -12.96 -3.44
CA TRP A 117 8.21 -12.00 -4.34
C TRP A 117 9.70 -11.80 -4.03
N ILE A 118 10.08 -11.60 -2.75
CA ILE A 118 11.49 -11.46 -2.36
C ILE A 118 12.31 -12.69 -2.77
N LEU A 119 11.78 -13.90 -2.53
CA LEU A 119 12.47 -15.14 -2.88
C LEU A 119 12.71 -15.28 -4.38
N LEU A 120 11.70 -14.96 -5.20
CA LEU A 120 11.79 -15.04 -6.66
C LEU A 120 12.70 -13.95 -7.24
N TRP A 121 12.54 -12.71 -6.76
CA TRP A 121 13.30 -11.54 -7.19
C TRP A 121 14.80 -11.71 -6.97
N THR A 122 15.20 -12.16 -5.78
CA THR A 122 16.61 -12.36 -5.40
C THR A 122 17.27 -13.51 -6.18
N ARG A 123 16.46 -14.40 -6.75
CA ARG A 123 16.89 -15.55 -7.59
C ARG A 123 16.76 -15.31 -9.10
N ASN A 124 16.50 -14.07 -9.54
CA ASN A 124 16.33 -13.70 -10.95
C ASN A 124 15.09 -14.30 -11.65
N HIS A 125 14.08 -14.79 -10.90
CA HIS A 125 12.85 -15.32 -11.49
C HIS A 125 11.83 -14.20 -11.76
N PHE A 126 12.16 -13.26 -12.64
CA PHE A 126 11.41 -12.01 -12.82
C PHE A 126 9.98 -12.18 -13.34
N TRP A 127 9.75 -13.16 -14.23
CA TRP A 127 8.39 -13.47 -14.70
C TRP A 127 7.55 -14.14 -13.61
N GLY A 128 8.15 -15.05 -12.84
CA GLY A 128 7.48 -15.65 -11.69
C GLY A 128 7.14 -14.61 -10.62
N SER A 129 8.06 -13.68 -10.33
CA SER A 129 7.80 -12.60 -9.39
C SER A 129 6.74 -11.62 -9.90
N GLU A 130 6.63 -11.42 -11.21
CA GLU A 130 5.57 -10.59 -11.81
C GLU A 130 4.19 -11.20 -11.60
N ILE A 131 4.04 -12.51 -11.84
CA ILE A 131 2.77 -13.22 -11.61
C ILE A 131 2.35 -13.12 -10.15
N ILE A 132 3.30 -13.29 -9.22
CA ILE A 132 3.06 -13.10 -7.78
C ILE A 132 2.61 -11.67 -7.48
N LEU A 133 3.26 -10.64 -8.06
CA LEU A 133 2.88 -9.25 -7.86
C LEU A 133 1.49 -8.92 -8.44
N ILE A 134 1.11 -9.49 -9.57
CA ILE A 134 -0.24 -9.33 -10.14
C ILE A 134 -1.29 -9.91 -9.18
N ALA A 135 -1.08 -11.13 -8.68
CA ALA A 135 -1.96 -11.74 -7.69
C ALA A 135 -2.02 -10.91 -6.39
N HIS A 136 -0.86 -10.37 -5.98
CA HIS A 136 -0.74 -9.50 -4.82
C HIS A 136 -1.52 -8.19 -4.99
N PHE A 137 -1.41 -7.54 -6.15
CA PHE A 137 -2.17 -6.35 -6.48
C PHE A 137 -3.66 -6.59 -6.53
N ILE A 138 -4.12 -7.73 -7.07
CA ILE A 138 -5.54 -8.10 -7.05
C ILE A 138 -6.02 -8.25 -5.61
N ASN A 139 -5.27 -8.94 -4.73
CA ASN A 139 -5.61 -9.03 -3.31
C ASN A 139 -5.69 -7.64 -2.65
N GLN A 140 -4.74 -6.75 -2.95
CA GLN A 140 -4.73 -5.40 -2.39
C GLN A 140 -5.86 -4.53 -2.94
N ALA A 141 -6.16 -4.62 -4.23
CA ALA A 141 -7.31 -3.95 -4.82
C ALA A 141 -8.61 -4.44 -4.18
N ILE A 142 -8.82 -5.75 -4.01
CA ILE A 142 -10.01 -6.25 -3.31
C ILE A 142 -10.09 -5.68 -1.89
N THR A 143 -8.97 -5.68 -1.16
CA THR A 143 -8.91 -5.14 0.21
C THR A 143 -9.29 -3.67 0.25
N TYR A 144 -8.66 -2.87 -0.61
CA TYR A 144 -8.82 -1.43 -0.74
C TYR A 144 -10.27 -1.04 -1.07
N TRP A 145 -10.88 -1.76 -2.01
CA TRP A 145 -12.23 -1.46 -2.48
C TRP A 145 -13.32 -1.99 -1.54
N ARG A 146 -13.09 -3.12 -0.87
CA ARG A 146 -14.09 -3.76 0.01
C ARG A 146 -14.10 -3.18 1.42
N HIS A 147 -12.95 -2.77 1.94
CA HIS A 147 -12.83 -2.33 3.34
C HIS A 147 -12.64 -0.81 3.44
N GLN A 148 -13.69 -0.08 3.08
CA GLN A 148 -13.71 1.38 3.18
C GLN A 148 -14.00 1.88 4.60
N GLY A 149 -13.43 3.04 4.94
CA GLY A 149 -13.68 3.74 6.20
C GLY A 149 -12.94 3.15 7.41
N LEU A 150 -11.81 2.46 7.17
CA LEU A 150 -10.96 1.96 8.25
C LEU A 150 -10.27 3.10 9.01
N PRO A 151 -9.97 2.92 10.31
CA PRO A 151 -9.13 3.85 11.05
C PRO A 151 -7.79 4.07 10.34
N ALA A 152 -7.27 5.31 10.36
CA ALA A 152 -6.10 5.71 9.59
C ALA A 152 -4.88 4.79 9.80
N PHE A 153 -4.64 4.31 11.03
CA PHE A 153 -3.52 3.42 11.36
C PHE A 153 -3.66 2.01 10.76
N VAL A 154 -4.89 1.49 10.68
CA VAL A 154 -5.19 0.21 10.02
C VAL A 154 -5.10 0.39 8.50
N HIS A 155 -5.68 1.49 8.00
CA HIS A 155 -5.69 1.80 6.57
C HIS A 155 -4.28 1.99 6.01
N LEU A 156 -3.45 2.83 6.63
CA LEU A 156 -2.07 3.06 6.22
C LEU A 156 -1.28 1.74 6.14
N SER A 157 -1.36 0.96 7.21
CA SER A 157 -0.49 -0.20 7.43
C SER A 157 -0.87 -1.44 6.63
N ALA A 158 -2.17 -1.72 6.51
CA ALA A 158 -2.68 -2.96 5.93
C ALA A 158 -3.27 -2.77 4.53
N VAL A 159 -3.58 -1.53 4.12
CA VAL A 159 -4.34 -1.25 2.91
C VAL A 159 -3.61 -0.26 1.98
N ALA A 160 -3.55 1.02 2.33
CA ALA A 160 -3.00 2.07 1.47
C ALA A 160 -1.49 1.88 1.16
N GLY A 161 -0.66 1.64 2.18
CA GLY A 161 0.77 1.44 2.00
C GLY A 161 1.10 0.20 1.16
N PRO A 162 0.56 -0.98 1.49
CA PRO A 162 0.76 -2.17 0.68
C PRO A 162 0.21 -2.02 -0.75
N TYR A 163 -0.96 -1.39 -0.93
CA TYR A 163 -1.53 -1.14 -2.24
C TYR A 163 -0.62 -0.25 -3.11
N ALA A 164 -0.15 0.89 -2.57
CA ALA A 164 0.79 1.77 -3.25
C ALA A 164 2.07 1.05 -3.66
N TRP A 165 2.64 0.23 -2.77
CA TRP A 165 3.81 -0.58 -3.08
C TRP A 165 3.51 -1.53 -4.26
N THR A 166 2.44 -2.32 -4.18
CA THR A 166 2.13 -3.32 -5.22
C THR A 166 1.94 -2.69 -6.59
N LEU A 167 1.28 -1.54 -6.67
CA LEU A 167 1.12 -0.79 -7.92
C LEU A 167 2.50 -0.46 -8.51
N THR A 168 3.40 0.15 -7.72
CA THR A 168 4.73 0.52 -8.21
C THR A 168 5.64 -0.68 -8.50
N ALA A 169 5.51 -1.76 -7.72
CA ALA A 169 6.32 -2.94 -7.83
C ALA A 169 6.02 -3.73 -9.11
N ILE A 170 4.76 -3.79 -9.55
CA ILE A 170 4.37 -4.38 -10.85
C ILE A 170 5.10 -3.69 -11.99
N PHE A 171 5.04 -2.36 -12.08
CA PHE A 171 5.74 -1.65 -13.17
C PHE A 171 7.26 -1.82 -13.08
N TRP A 172 7.81 -1.82 -11.86
CA TRP A 172 9.25 -1.99 -11.68
C TRP A 172 9.72 -3.39 -12.07
N ASN A 173 9.10 -4.43 -11.53
CA ASN A 173 9.46 -5.81 -11.80
C ASN A 173 9.15 -6.20 -13.24
N GLY A 174 7.99 -5.83 -13.78
CA GLY A 174 7.61 -6.07 -15.16
C GLY A 174 8.59 -5.45 -16.15
N ALA A 175 9.04 -4.22 -15.90
CA ALA A 175 10.08 -3.59 -16.73
C ALA A 175 11.42 -4.34 -16.70
N VAL A 176 11.76 -4.98 -15.57
CA VAL A 176 12.94 -5.86 -15.48
C VAL A 176 12.71 -7.18 -16.20
N ALA A 177 11.52 -7.79 -16.05
CA ALA A 177 11.17 -9.06 -16.69
C ALA A 177 11.24 -8.99 -18.22
N VAL A 178 10.82 -7.86 -18.81
CA VAL A 178 10.87 -7.62 -20.26
C VAL A 178 12.19 -6.99 -20.73
N ASN A 179 13.17 -6.81 -19.85
CA ASN A 179 14.46 -6.16 -20.14
C ASN A 179 14.29 -4.78 -20.84
N SER A 180 13.46 -3.90 -20.27
CA SER A 180 13.14 -2.57 -20.81
C SER A 180 14.32 -1.58 -20.69
N HIS A 181 15.42 -1.86 -21.40
CA HIS A 181 16.62 -1.03 -21.45
C HIS A 181 16.78 -0.33 -22.81
N ASN A 182 16.03 -0.77 -23.82
CA ASN A 182 16.07 -0.27 -25.19
C ASN A 182 15.14 0.94 -25.41
N LEU A 183 15.28 1.60 -26.57
CA LEU A 183 14.50 2.79 -26.93
C LEU A 183 12.99 2.50 -27.00
N PRO A 184 12.49 1.40 -27.61
CA PRO A 184 11.07 1.06 -27.59
C PRO A 184 10.50 0.89 -26.17
N GLY A 185 11.22 0.16 -25.31
CA GLY A 185 10.82 -0.05 -23.91
C GLY A 185 10.70 1.25 -23.12
N ARG A 186 11.53 2.26 -23.45
CA ARG A 186 11.43 3.62 -22.87
C ARG A 186 10.21 4.39 -23.36
N ILE A 187 9.87 4.30 -24.65
CA ILE A 187 8.66 4.93 -25.20
C ILE A 187 7.43 4.34 -24.50
N VAL A 188 7.37 3.02 -24.40
CA VAL A 188 6.28 2.33 -23.69
C VAL A 188 6.25 2.76 -22.22
N ALA A 189 7.39 2.83 -21.54
CA ALA A 189 7.44 3.26 -20.14
C ALA A 189 6.96 4.71 -19.93
N ASN A 190 7.28 5.62 -20.84
CA ASN A 190 6.81 7.01 -20.81
C ASN A 190 5.28 7.11 -20.93
N ILE A 191 4.63 6.15 -21.60
CA ILE A 191 3.16 6.07 -21.68
C ILE A 191 2.61 5.43 -20.40
N PHE A 192 3.21 4.31 -19.97
CA PHE A 192 2.73 3.51 -18.85
C PHE A 192 2.87 4.21 -17.50
N ILE A 193 3.81 5.14 -17.33
CA ILE A 193 3.95 5.89 -16.08
C ILE A 193 2.68 6.71 -15.76
N TRP A 194 1.95 7.18 -16.78
CA TRP A 194 0.69 7.91 -16.60
C TRP A 194 -0.45 7.02 -16.08
N VAL A 195 -0.35 5.69 -16.24
CA VAL A 195 -1.31 4.76 -15.62
C VAL A 195 -1.21 4.85 -14.09
N ILE A 196 0.00 4.98 -13.55
CA ILE A 196 0.20 5.20 -12.10
C ILE A 196 -0.52 6.48 -11.68
N LEU A 197 -0.36 7.57 -12.44
CA LEU A 197 -1.04 8.83 -12.16
C LEU A 197 -2.56 8.68 -12.20
N LEU A 198 -3.10 8.10 -13.27
CA LEU A 198 -4.55 7.97 -13.46
C LEU A 198 -5.18 7.14 -12.34
N VAL A 199 -4.60 6.00 -12.01
CA VAL A 199 -5.07 5.15 -10.90
C VAL A 199 -4.95 5.89 -9.57
N GLY A 200 -3.79 6.49 -9.29
CA GLY A 200 -3.57 7.20 -8.03
C GLY A 200 -4.48 8.42 -7.85
N VAL A 201 -4.63 9.28 -8.87
CA VAL A 201 -5.50 10.46 -8.80
C VAL A 201 -6.96 10.03 -8.66
N PHE A 202 -7.38 8.99 -9.39
CA PHE A 202 -8.72 8.44 -9.25
C PHE A 202 -8.99 8.05 -7.79
N ASP A 203 -8.13 7.24 -7.17
CA ASP A 203 -8.34 6.81 -5.78
C ASP A 203 -8.22 7.97 -4.78
N ILE A 204 -7.25 8.87 -4.95
CA ILE A 204 -7.06 10.03 -4.07
C ILE A 204 -8.27 10.96 -4.13
N VAL A 205 -8.75 11.33 -5.33
CA VAL A 205 -9.82 12.32 -5.51
C VAL A 205 -11.20 11.71 -5.31
N VAL A 206 -11.49 10.57 -5.93
CA VAL A 206 -12.84 9.98 -5.87
C VAL A 206 -13.11 9.41 -4.48
N ARG A 207 -12.11 8.81 -3.83
CA ARG A 207 -12.28 8.24 -2.48
C ARG A 207 -11.81 9.14 -1.36
N GLN A 208 -11.29 10.32 -1.69
CA GLN A 208 -10.74 11.27 -0.71
C GLN A 208 -9.63 10.64 0.16
N ASP A 209 -8.82 9.76 -0.44
CA ASP A 209 -7.79 9.00 0.26
C ASP A 209 -6.41 9.66 0.18
N TYR A 210 -6.18 10.63 1.06
CA TYR A 210 -4.90 11.31 1.18
C TYR A 210 -3.78 10.41 1.71
N ILE A 211 -4.09 9.32 2.42
CA ILE A 211 -3.08 8.41 2.97
C ILE A 211 -2.43 7.63 1.83
N LEU A 212 -3.24 7.08 0.92
CA LEU A 212 -2.75 6.45 -0.30
C LEU A 212 -1.91 7.43 -1.12
N GLY A 213 -2.38 8.67 -1.25
CA GLY A 213 -1.66 9.68 -2.02
C GLY A 213 -0.30 10.06 -1.43
N TYR A 214 -0.15 10.11 -0.10
CA TYR A 214 1.17 10.25 0.53
C TYR A 214 2.08 9.06 0.24
N CYS A 215 1.57 7.82 0.30
CA CYS A 215 2.36 6.63 -0.02
C CYS A 215 2.82 6.62 -1.50
N LEU A 216 1.92 6.92 -2.43
CA LEU A 216 2.22 7.01 -3.86
C LEU A 216 3.18 8.16 -4.17
N SER A 217 3.02 9.31 -3.52
CA SER A 217 3.95 10.44 -3.62
C SER A 217 5.36 10.00 -3.19
N PHE A 218 5.49 9.33 -2.04
CA PHE A 218 6.78 8.86 -1.56
C PHE A 218 7.49 7.90 -2.54
N LEU A 219 6.76 6.94 -3.10
CA LEU A 219 7.30 5.98 -4.06
C LEU A 219 7.58 6.60 -5.44
N THR A 220 6.79 7.57 -5.88
CA THR A 220 7.07 8.28 -7.13
C THR A 220 8.24 9.25 -7.00
N LEU A 221 8.47 9.83 -5.82
CA LEU A 221 9.71 10.55 -5.50
C LEU A 221 10.93 9.62 -5.59
N SER A 222 10.83 8.41 -5.03
CA SER A 222 11.89 7.40 -5.13
C SER A 222 12.22 7.06 -6.58
N LEU A 223 11.20 6.90 -7.44
CA LEU A 223 11.37 6.71 -8.89
C LEU A 223 12.06 7.92 -9.52
N ALA A 224 11.55 9.13 -9.27
CA ALA A 224 12.08 10.36 -9.85
C ALA A 224 13.58 10.55 -9.54
N LEU A 225 13.96 10.38 -8.28
CA LEU A 225 15.36 10.50 -7.84
C LEU A 225 16.26 9.46 -8.50
N ARG A 226 15.78 8.23 -8.70
CA ARG A 226 16.56 7.21 -9.41
C ARG A 226 16.70 7.53 -10.89
N GLN A 227 15.65 8.00 -11.54
CA GLN A 227 15.71 8.34 -12.96
C GLN A 227 16.62 9.55 -13.22
N VAL A 228 16.65 10.53 -12.32
CA VAL A 228 17.66 11.62 -12.37
C VAL A 228 19.07 11.06 -12.28
N ALA A 229 19.33 10.12 -11.37
CA ALA A 229 20.65 9.55 -11.17
C ALA A 229 21.13 8.70 -12.37
N ILE A 230 20.21 8.06 -13.10
CA ILE A 230 20.55 7.19 -14.23
C ILE A 230 20.96 7.99 -15.49
N LYS A 231 20.63 9.29 -15.61
CA LYS A 231 21.02 10.21 -16.71
C LYS A 231 21.14 9.56 -18.11
N ILE A 232 20.07 8.97 -18.61
CA ILE A 232 20.00 8.59 -20.04
C ILE A 232 18.76 9.24 -20.63
N ILE A 233 18.96 10.28 -21.45
CA ILE A 233 18.02 10.94 -22.38
C ILE A 233 16.60 10.31 -22.33
N ALA A 234 15.82 10.66 -21.32
CA ALA A 234 14.46 10.14 -21.13
C ALA A 234 13.64 11.13 -20.31
N LEU A 235 12.44 11.44 -20.80
CA LEU A 235 11.46 12.32 -20.13
C LEU A 235 10.91 11.72 -18.82
N GLN A 236 11.22 10.46 -18.54
CA GLN A 236 10.73 9.69 -17.41
C GLN A 236 10.94 10.38 -16.05
N TRP A 237 12.08 11.05 -15.83
CA TRP A 237 12.32 11.76 -14.56
C TRP A 237 11.39 12.98 -14.39
N ILE A 238 11.10 13.71 -15.48
CA ILE A 238 10.17 14.85 -15.47
C ILE A 238 8.78 14.34 -15.13
N PHE A 239 8.33 13.30 -15.82
CA PHE A 239 7.01 12.69 -15.58
C PHE A 239 6.90 12.19 -14.14
N ALA A 240 7.93 11.53 -13.62
CA ALA A 240 7.95 11.07 -12.24
C ALA A 240 7.82 12.22 -11.21
N PHE A 241 8.51 13.35 -11.42
CA PHE A 241 8.36 14.52 -10.53
C PHE A 241 6.99 15.19 -10.65
N VAL A 242 6.43 15.28 -11.86
CA VAL A 242 5.08 15.81 -12.07
C VAL A 242 4.08 14.94 -11.32
N ILE A 243 4.17 13.62 -11.46
CA ILE A 243 3.27 12.68 -10.77
C ILE A 243 3.43 12.78 -9.25
N PHE A 244 4.68 12.81 -8.76
CA PHE A 244 4.98 13.06 -7.34
C PHE A 244 4.31 14.33 -6.81
N ALA A 245 4.47 15.44 -7.54
CA ALA A 245 3.92 16.75 -7.17
C ALA A 245 2.39 16.73 -7.16
N VAL A 246 1.76 16.15 -8.19
CA VAL A 246 0.30 16.01 -8.25
C VAL A 246 -0.22 15.19 -7.08
N PHE A 247 0.38 14.04 -6.77
CA PHE A 247 -0.01 13.24 -5.61
C PHE A 247 0.19 13.99 -4.29
N LEU A 248 1.32 14.68 -4.13
CA LEU A 248 1.60 15.42 -2.90
C LEU A 248 0.61 16.57 -2.68
N VAL A 249 0.43 17.42 -3.68
CA VAL A 249 -0.46 18.60 -3.61
C VAL A 249 -1.91 18.17 -3.41
N THR A 250 -2.38 17.15 -4.14
CA THR A 250 -3.75 16.66 -4.00
C THR A 250 -3.97 16.04 -2.61
N SER A 251 -2.99 15.31 -2.08
CA SER A 251 -3.07 14.73 -0.73
C SER A 251 -3.04 15.80 0.36
N LEU A 252 -2.20 16.81 0.22
CA LEU A 252 -2.15 17.97 1.12
C LEU A 252 -3.48 18.72 1.11
N TYR A 253 -4.05 18.94 -0.09
CA TYR A 253 -5.36 19.57 -0.24
C TYR A 253 -6.45 18.79 0.52
N ILE A 254 -6.59 17.49 0.25
CA ILE A 254 -7.65 16.66 0.85
C ILE A 254 -7.44 16.45 2.36
N SER A 255 -6.19 16.27 2.80
CA SER A 255 -5.91 16.16 4.23
C SER A 255 -6.18 17.47 4.96
N SER A 256 -5.89 18.63 4.33
CA SER A 256 -6.20 19.94 4.89
C SER A 256 -7.70 20.19 4.97
N THR A 257 -8.47 19.92 3.91
CA THR A 257 -9.94 20.09 3.95
C THR A 257 -10.56 19.21 5.03
N LYS A 258 -10.10 17.96 5.17
CA LYS A 258 -10.55 17.04 6.22
C LYS A 258 -10.20 17.54 7.62
N TYR A 259 -9.00 18.07 7.82
CA TYR A 259 -8.57 18.62 9.11
C TYR A 259 -9.42 19.83 9.53
N TYR A 260 -9.81 20.68 8.57
CA TYR A 260 -10.66 21.85 8.81
C TYR A 260 -12.16 21.57 8.77
N GLY A 261 -12.60 20.31 8.67
CA GLY A 261 -14.02 19.94 8.62
C GLY A 261 -14.77 20.50 7.40
N ARG A 262 -14.07 20.66 6.28
CA ARG A 262 -14.61 21.19 5.03
C ARG A 262 -14.71 20.09 3.97
N ASP A 263 -15.73 20.19 3.13
CA ASP A 263 -15.83 19.39 1.91
C ASP A 263 -14.69 19.75 0.93
N SER A 264 -14.49 18.91 -0.08
CA SER A 264 -13.51 19.12 -1.16
C SER A 264 -13.71 20.42 -1.97
N LEU A 265 -14.83 21.11 -1.77
CA LEU A 265 -15.15 22.45 -2.32
C LEU A 265 -15.05 23.58 -1.28
N PHE A 266 -14.34 23.36 -0.17
CA PHE A 266 -14.22 24.29 0.98
C PHE A 266 -15.55 24.70 1.65
N ARG A 267 -16.65 24.00 1.35
CA ARG A 267 -17.91 24.18 2.05
C ARG A 267 -17.79 23.58 3.45
N SER A 268 -18.26 24.28 4.48
CA SER A 268 -18.35 23.70 5.82
C SER A 268 -19.25 22.48 5.75
N VAL A 269 -18.77 21.31 6.19
CA VAL A 269 -19.63 20.16 6.42
C VAL A 269 -20.40 20.48 7.68
N ALA A 270 -21.58 21.09 7.53
CA ALA A 270 -22.52 21.12 8.64
C ALA A 270 -22.82 19.66 8.95
N HIS A 271 -22.37 19.16 10.11
CA HIS A 271 -22.93 17.94 10.66
C HIS A 271 -24.45 18.12 10.65
N PRO A 272 -25.25 17.22 10.04
CA PRO A 272 -26.69 17.30 10.22
C PRO A 272 -26.91 17.32 11.73
N GLU A 273 -27.56 18.38 12.22
CA GLU A 273 -27.96 18.46 13.62
C GLU A 273 -28.63 17.13 13.95
N SER A 274 -28.21 16.52 15.07
CA SER A 274 -28.76 15.27 15.55
C SER A 274 -30.29 15.33 15.46
N THR A 275 -30.87 14.51 14.60
CA THR A 275 -32.33 14.28 14.51
C THR A 275 -32.94 13.77 15.82
N ASP A 276 -32.12 13.55 16.86
CA ASP A 276 -32.53 13.27 18.24
C ASP A 276 -33.05 14.49 19.01
N ARG A 277 -32.88 15.73 18.52
CA ARG A 277 -33.56 16.90 19.14
C ARG A 277 -35.08 16.83 19.02
N GLU A 278 -35.61 16.12 18.02
CA GLU A 278 -37.06 15.90 17.87
C GLU A 278 -37.59 14.74 18.71
N ARG A 279 -36.71 13.97 19.38
CA ARG A 279 -37.07 12.83 20.25
C ARG A 279 -36.63 13.01 21.70
N GLN A 280 -36.41 14.23 22.15
CA GLN A 280 -36.32 14.48 23.58
C GLN A 280 -37.74 14.48 24.16
N PRO A 281 -38.12 13.52 25.04
CA PRO A 281 -39.34 13.67 25.81
C PRO A 281 -39.17 14.93 26.65
N LEU A 282 -40.14 15.84 26.56
CA LEU A 282 -40.25 17.04 27.40
C LEU A 282 -40.45 16.61 28.86
N LEU A 283 -39.37 16.19 29.52
CA LEU A 283 -39.27 16.17 30.97
C LEU A 283 -38.92 17.59 31.38
N ASN A 284 -39.94 18.45 31.37
CA ASN A 284 -39.88 19.63 32.23
C ASN A 284 -40.07 19.14 33.67
N GLU A 285 -39.15 19.63 34.49
CA GLU A 285 -38.97 19.36 35.91
C GLU A 285 -40.21 19.70 36.75
N GLU A 286 -40.28 19.03 37.90
CA GLU A 286 -41.35 18.95 38.88
C GLU A 286 -41.76 20.30 39.51
N ALA A 287 -43.07 20.44 39.79
CA ALA A 287 -43.61 21.08 40.99
C ALA A 287 -45.02 20.51 41.29
#